data_AF-A0AAV7APJ7-F1
#
_entry.id   AF-A0AAV7APJ7-F1
#
_cell.length_a   1.000
_cell.length_b   1.000
_cell.length_c   1.000
_cell.angle_alpha   90.00
_cell.angle_beta   90.00
_cell.angle_gamma   90.00
#
_symmetry.space_group_name_H-M   'P 1'
#
loop_
_entity.id
_entity.type
_entity.pdbx_description
1 polymer ?
#
loop_
_entity_poly.entity_id
_entity_poly.type
_entity_poly.pdbx_seq_one_letter_code
_entity_poly.pdbx_strand_id
1 'polypeptide(L)'
;MTARLLILCTVTFFITLRGITCAKNAKFHNVLPPIDPTPFPNSFKCFTCEKSSDNYNCNRWAEDKWCPPNTHYCKTVHHFTGHGKSKSVTKKCATREECHNVGCRHHRDSGHVVRTSCTAHPLDMSYKSDFWMGRVTHD
;
A
#
# COMPACT_ATOMS: atom_id res chain seq x y z
N MET A 1 41.51 37.41 38.49
CA MET A 1 40.91 36.81 37.27
C MET A 1 40.41 35.37 37.48
N THR A 2 40.22 34.90 38.72
CA THR A 2 39.95 33.49 39.01
C THR A 2 38.47 33.18 39.26
N ALA A 3 37.76 34.05 39.99
CA ALA A 3 36.35 33.82 40.35
C ALA A 3 35.36 33.87 39.16
N ARG A 4 35.57 34.79 38.20
CA ARG A 4 34.69 34.91 37.02
C ARG A 4 34.79 33.70 36.09
N LEU A 5 35.97 33.11 35.99
CA LEU A 5 36.19 31.92 35.18
C LEU A 5 35.51 30.69 35.80
N LEU A 6 35.56 30.57 37.13
CA LEU A 6 34.86 29.52 37.87
C LEU A 6 33.34 29.61 37.72
N ILE A 7 32.77 30.82 37.78
CA ILE A 7 31.32 31.04 37.57
C ILE A 7 30.91 30.70 36.14
N LEU A 8 31.71 31.05 35.13
CA LEU A 8 31.41 30.66 33.74
C LEU A 8 31.43 29.14 33.58
N CYS A 9 32.43 28.46 34.16
CA CYS A 9 32.54 27.00 34.08
C CYS A 9 31.38 26.27 34.77
N THR A 10 30.89 26.77 35.91
CA THR A 10 29.74 26.14 36.59
C THR A 10 28.47 26.34 35.78
N VAL A 11 28.23 27.55 35.24
CA VAL A 11 27.03 27.84 34.43
C VAL A 11 27.03 26.99 33.15
N THR A 12 28.15 26.87 32.44
CA THR A 12 28.22 26.04 31.23
C THR A 12 28.03 24.56 31.55
N PHE A 13 28.58 24.07 32.66
CA PHE A 13 28.37 22.69 33.12
C PHE A 13 26.90 22.38 33.43
N PHE A 14 26.18 23.28 34.09
CA PHE A 14 24.73 23.09 34.34
C PHE A 14 23.89 23.17 33.06
N ILE A 15 24.29 23.97 32.07
CA ILE A 15 23.60 24.06 30.78
C ILE A 15 23.82 22.78 29.96
N THR A 16 25.03 22.22 29.94
CA THR A 16 25.29 20.95 29.22
C THR A 16 24.63 19.76 29.90
N LEU A 17 24.51 19.74 31.23
CA LEU A 17 23.78 18.72 31.98
C LEU A 17 22.27 18.70 31.68
N ARG A 18 21.64 19.86 31.42
CA ARG A 18 20.21 19.93 31.05
C ARG A 18 19.90 19.41 29.64
N GLY A 19 20.91 19.30 28.77
CA GLY A 19 20.75 18.82 27.39
C GLY A 19 20.65 17.30 27.26
N ILE A 20 20.95 16.54 28.32
CA ILE A 20 20.90 15.08 28.31
C ILE A 20 19.49 14.63 28.68
N THR A 21 18.53 14.87 27.79
CA THR A 21 17.29 14.11 27.80
C THR A 21 17.53 12.87 26.94
N CYS A 22 17.58 11.70 27.58
CA CYS A 22 17.59 10.44 26.84
C CYS A 22 16.25 10.34 26.13
N ALA A 23 16.24 10.48 24.80
CA ALA A 23 15.10 10.09 24.00
C ALA A 23 14.84 8.61 24.28
N LYS A 24 13.73 8.32 24.97
CA LYS A 24 13.25 6.93 25.09
C LYS A 24 12.85 6.52 23.69
N ASN A 25 13.63 5.63 23.08
CA ASN A 25 13.24 4.95 21.84
C ASN A 25 11.89 4.26 22.10
N ALA A 26 10.79 4.85 21.66
CA ALA A 26 9.49 4.20 21.69
C ALA A 26 9.61 2.99 20.75
N LYS A 27 9.63 1.77 21.30
CA LYS A 27 9.57 0.55 20.49
C LYS A 27 8.18 0.49 19.86
N PHE A 28 8.08 0.95 18.62
CA PHE A 28 6.85 0.91 17.82
C PHE A 28 6.46 -0.54 17.42
N HIS A 29 7.22 -1.55 17.83
CA HIS A 29 6.97 -2.95 17.50
C HIS A 29 5.90 -3.63 18.36
N ASN A 30 5.32 -2.93 19.35
CA ASN A 30 4.29 -3.46 20.24
C ASN A 30 2.94 -2.73 20.13
N VAL A 31 2.76 -1.89 19.12
CA VAL A 31 1.45 -1.32 18.82
C VAL A 31 0.70 -2.37 18.00
N LEU A 32 -0.13 -3.18 18.66
CA LEU A 32 -1.17 -3.92 17.96
C LEU A 32 -2.01 -2.84 17.24
N PRO A 33 -2.08 -2.84 15.90
CA PRO A 33 -2.97 -1.92 15.20
C PRO A 33 -4.37 -2.10 15.78
N PRO A 34 -5.18 -1.03 15.92
CA PRO A 34 -6.60 -1.21 16.17
C PRO A 34 -7.10 -2.27 15.20
N ILE A 35 -7.80 -3.29 15.71
CA ILE A 35 -8.52 -4.23 14.84
C ILE A 35 -9.47 -3.34 14.06
N ASP A 36 -9.15 -3.04 12.79
CA ASP A 36 -10.00 -2.23 11.92
C ASP A 36 -11.31 -3.03 11.81
N PRO A 37 -12.38 -2.61 12.50
CA PRO A 37 -13.56 -3.45 12.58
C PRO A 37 -14.12 -3.53 11.16
N THR A 38 -14.17 -4.74 10.63
CA THR A 38 -14.79 -5.01 9.32
C THR A 38 -16.19 -4.41 9.31
N PRO A 39 -16.57 -3.56 8.34
CA PRO A 39 -17.86 -2.87 8.36
C PRO A 39 -19.05 -3.82 8.25
N PHE A 40 -18.83 -5.06 7.76
CA PHE A 40 -19.82 -6.12 7.68
C PHE A 40 -19.15 -7.50 7.62
N PRO A 41 -19.84 -8.60 7.99
CA PRO A 41 -19.30 -9.95 7.85
C PRO A 41 -18.88 -10.27 6.42
N ASN A 42 -17.75 -10.94 6.23
CA ASN A 42 -17.17 -11.26 4.92
C ASN A 42 -16.74 -10.05 4.08
N SER A 43 -16.61 -8.86 4.67
CA SER A 43 -16.01 -7.72 3.98
C SER A 43 -14.56 -8.02 3.63
N PHE A 44 -14.13 -7.57 2.45
CA PHE A 44 -12.75 -7.68 1.98
C PHE A 44 -12.35 -6.38 1.29
N LYS A 45 -11.05 -6.20 1.06
CA LYS A 45 -10.49 -5.04 0.35
C LYS A 45 -9.84 -5.52 -0.95
N CYS A 46 -9.84 -4.71 -2.00
CA CYS A 46 -9.00 -4.93 -3.20
C CYS A 46 -8.06 -3.74 -3.41
N PHE A 47 -6.99 -3.90 -4.20
CA PHE A 47 -6.37 -2.74 -4.82
C PHE A 47 -7.37 -2.14 -5.80
N THR A 48 -7.63 -0.82 -5.69
CA THR A 48 -8.54 -0.11 -6.59
C THR A 48 -7.82 1.06 -7.22
N CYS A 49 -7.75 1.06 -8.55
CA CYS A 49 -7.13 2.13 -9.33
C CYS A 49 -7.79 2.16 -10.71
N GLU A 50 -7.85 3.33 -11.33
CA GLU A 50 -8.35 3.50 -12.70
C GLU A 50 -7.21 3.96 -13.60
N LYS A 51 -6.90 3.16 -14.64
CA LYS A 51 -5.92 3.50 -15.68
C LYS A 51 -4.57 3.97 -15.12
N SER A 52 -4.08 3.35 -14.05
CA SER A 52 -2.73 3.60 -13.55
C SER A 52 -1.68 3.21 -14.61
N SER A 53 -0.52 3.87 -14.64
CA SER A 53 0.51 3.63 -15.65
C SER A 53 1.02 2.17 -15.67
N ASP A 54 1.05 1.55 -14.49
CA ASP A 54 1.63 0.23 -14.27
C ASP A 54 1.07 -0.38 -12.97
N ASN A 55 1.41 -1.66 -12.74
CA ASN A 55 0.93 -2.37 -11.57
C ASN A 55 1.52 -1.83 -10.26
N TYR A 56 2.77 -1.35 -10.29
CA TYR A 56 3.46 -0.80 -9.12
C TYR A 56 2.72 0.43 -8.58
N ASN A 57 2.48 1.42 -9.45
CA ASN A 57 1.80 2.66 -9.10
C ASN A 57 0.35 2.41 -8.69
N CYS A 58 -0.35 1.49 -9.36
CA CYS A 58 -1.69 1.09 -8.97
C CYS A 58 -1.72 0.55 -7.54
N ASN A 59 -0.80 -0.37 -7.22
CA ASN A 59 -0.69 -0.89 -5.88
C ASN A 59 -0.33 0.27 -4.95
N ARG A 60 0.82 0.93 -5.12
CA ARG A 60 1.37 1.93 -4.19
C ARG A 60 0.38 3.00 -3.72
N TRP A 61 -0.51 3.45 -4.61
CA TRP A 61 -1.45 4.55 -4.36
C TRP A 61 -2.91 4.12 -4.20
N ALA A 62 -3.20 2.82 -4.24
CA ALA A 62 -4.57 2.34 -4.07
C ALA A 62 -5.07 2.60 -2.64
N GLU A 63 -6.17 3.33 -2.53
CA GLU A 63 -6.88 3.62 -1.30
C GLU A 63 -7.15 2.37 -0.45
N ASP A 64 -7.00 2.49 0.87
CA ASP A 64 -7.33 1.43 1.82
C ASP A 64 -8.83 1.45 2.17
N LYS A 65 -9.67 1.00 1.23
CA LYS A 65 -11.12 0.94 1.39
C LYS A 65 -11.68 -0.47 1.24
N TRP A 66 -12.77 -0.71 1.97
CA TRP A 66 -13.58 -1.92 1.86
C TRP A 66 -14.32 -1.97 0.53
N CYS A 67 -14.44 -3.17 -0.03
CA CYS A 67 -15.26 -3.40 -1.21
C CYS A 67 -16.75 -3.20 -0.90
N PRO A 68 -17.55 -2.72 -1.87
CA PRO A 68 -18.98 -2.56 -1.68
C PRO A 68 -19.69 -3.91 -1.53
N PRO A 69 -20.91 -3.94 -0.95
CA PRO A 69 -21.75 -5.13 -0.91
C PRO A 69 -21.95 -5.75 -2.30
N ASN A 70 -22.24 -7.05 -2.35
CA ASN A 70 -22.48 -7.83 -3.57
C ASN A 70 -21.27 -7.97 -4.52
N THR A 71 -20.06 -7.64 -4.05
CA THR A 71 -18.82 -8.00 -4.75
C THR A 71 -18.17 -9.20 -4.07
N HIS A 72 -17.46 -10.02 -4.84
CA HIS A 72 -16.86 -11.27 -4.34
C HIS A 72 -15.43 -11.51 -4.89
N TYR A 73 -14.98 -10.67 -5.82
CA TYR A 73 -13.71 -10.85 -6.52
C TYR A 73 -12.93 -9.55 -6.61
N CYS A 74 -11.61 -9.65 -6.72
CA CYS A 74 -10.78 -8.55 -7.19
C CYS A 74 -10.47 -8.77 -8.67
N LYS A 75 -10.93 -7.84 -9.52
CA LYS A 75 -10.69 -7.86 -10.96
C LYS A 75 -9.51 -6.95 -11.31
N THR A 76 -8.60 -7.45 -12.13
CA THR A 76 -7.50 -6.68 -12.73
C THR A 76 -7.62 -6.72 -14.24
N VAL A 77 -7.60 -5.56 -14.87
CA VAL A 77 -7.49 -5.41 -16.33
C VAL A 77 -6.19 -4.69 -16.62
N HIS A 78 -5.30 -5.35 -17.35
CA HIS A 78 -3.96 -4.88 -17.64
C HIS A 78 -3.77 -4.78 -19.14
N HIS A 79 -3.56 -3.56 -19.62
CA HIS A 79 -3.23 -3.27 -21.01
C HIS A 79 -1.73 -3.21 -21.18
N PHE A 80 -1.22 -3.96 -22.13
CA PHE A 80 0.16 -3.95 -22.55
C PHE A 80 0.28 -3.45 -23.99
N THR A 81 1.41 -2.81 -24.26
CA THR A 81 1.93 -2.57 -25.61
C THR A 81 2.31 -3.90 -26.27
N GLY A 82 2.52 -3.90 -27.59
CA GLY A 82 2.97 -5.10 -28.32
C GLY A 82 4.35 -5.61 -27.94
N HIS A 83 5.15 -4.76 -27.29
CA HIS A 83 6.46 -5.13 -26.74
C HIS A 83 6.39 -5.58 -25.27
N GLY A 84 5.20 -5.79 -24.72
CA GLY A 84 5.03 -6.27 -23.34
C GLY A 84 5.14 -5.19 -22.26
N LYS A 85 5.37 -3.91 -22.61
CA LYS A 85 5.36 -2.81 -21.63
C LYS A 85 3.94 -2.50 -21.17
N SER A 86 3.76 -2.25 -19.87
CA SER A 86 2.50 -1.74 -19.30
C SER A 86 2.08 -0.43 -19.95
N LYS A 87 0.83 -0.38 -20.39
CA LYS A 87 0.16 0.81 -20.93
C LYS A 87 -0.82 1.37 -19.91
N SER A 88 -1.58 0.50 -19.28
CA SER A 88 -2.44 0.87 -18.15
C SER A 88 -2.89 -0.34 -17.33
N VAL A 89 -3.16 -0.11 -16.05
CA VAL A 89 -3.73 -1.08 -15.11
C VAL A 89 -4.97 -0.49 -14.46
N THR A 90 -6.06 -1.25 -14.47
CA THR A 90 -7.28 -0.96 -13.72
C THR A 90 -7.57 -2.12 -12.79
N LYS A 91 -7.72 -1.84 -11.50
CA LYS A 91 -8.11 -2.82 -10.48
C LYS A 91 -9.39 -2.36 -9.79
N LYS A 92 -10.31 -3.28 -9.55
CA LYS A 92 -11.56 -2.99 -8.83
C LYS A 92 -12.12 -4.23 -8.12
N CYS A 93 -12.97 -3.99 -7.13
CA CYS A 93 -13.89 -5.01 -6.63
C CYS A 93 -14.88 -5.37 -7.75
N ALA A 94 -15.27 -6.64 -7.83
CA ALA A 94 -16.08 -7.14 -8.92
C ALA A 94 -17.10 -8.19 -8.46
N THR A 95 -18.22 -8.26 -9.17
CA THR A 95 -19.21 -9.35 -9.04
C THR A 95 -18.73 -10.60 -9.79
N ARG A 96 -19.48 -11.70 -9.66
CA ARG A 96 -19.19 -12.93 -10.41
C ARG A 96 -19.32 -12.69 -11.92
N GLU A 97 -20.38 -12.01 -12.33
CA GLU A 97 -20.74 -11.74 -13.73
C GLU A 97 -19.63 -10.95 -14.43
N GLU A 98 -19.06 -9.96 -13.76
CA GLU A 98 -17.94 -9.17 -14.27
C GLU A 98 -16.65 -9.99 -14.48
N CYS A 99 -16.55 -11.15 -13.82
CA CYS A 99 -15.43 -12.08 -13.87
C CYS A 99 -15.66 -13.28 -14.80
N HIS A 100 -16.76 -13.34 -15.57
CA HIS A 100 -16.95 -14.42 -16.55
C HIS A 100 -15.90 -14.40 -17.68
N ASN A 101 -15.44 -13.21 -18.07
CA ASN A 101 -14.52 -13.03 -19.20
C ASN A 101 -13.08 -12.74 -18.73
N VAL A 102 -12.43 -13.75 -18.16
CA VAL A 102 -10.99 -13.72 -17.81
C VAL A 102 -10.15 -14.31 -18.95
N GLY A 103 -8.89 -13.90 -19.03
CA GLY A 103 -7.95 -14.39 -20.04
C GLY A 103 -7.12 -13.28 -20.68
N CYS A 104 -6.39 -13.63 -21.73
CA CYS A 104 -5.57 -12.69 -22.51
C CYS A 104 -6.19 -12.50 -23.90
N ARG A 105 -6.40 -11.26 -24.31
CA ARG A 105 -6.89 -10.88 -25.64
C ARG A 105 -5.83 -10.10 -26.39
N HIS A 106 -5.46 -10.58 -27.56
CA HIS A 106 -4.51 -9.91 -28.46
C HIS A 106 -5.27 -9.13 -29.53
N HIS A 107 -5.02 -7.83 -29.62
CA HIS A 107 -5.55 -6.96 -30.67
C HIS A 107 -4.51 -6.89 -31.79
N ARG A 108 -4.70 -7.69 -32.85
CA ARG A 108 -3.74 -7.83 -33.95
C ARG A 108 -3.49 -6.52 -34.70
N ASP A 109 -4.52 -5.68 -34.83
CA ASP A 109 -4.44 -4.42 -35.59
C ASP A 109 -3.57 -3.35 -34.91
N SER A 110 -3.49 -3.37 -33.57
CA SER A 110 -2.74 -2.39 -32.78
C SER A 110 -1.53 -2.98 -32.05
N GLY A 111 -1.34 -4.30 -32.14
CA GLY A 111 -0.37 -5.05 -31.34
C GLY A 111 -0.64 -5.02 -29.83
N HIS A 112 -1.79 -4.53 -29.35
CA HIS A 112 -2.04 -4.40 -27.91
C HIS A 112 -2.50 -5.72 -27.30
N VAL A 113 -2.07 -5.99 -26.07
CA VAL A 113 -2.51 -7.17 -25.31
C VAL A 113 -3.30 -6.72 -24.10
N VAL A 114 -4.46 -7.31 -23.87
CA VAL A 114 -5.29 -7.04 -22.69
C VAL A 114 -5.38 -8.33 -21.88
N ARG A 115 -4.89 -8.30 -20.65
CA ARG A 115 -5.03 -9.40 -19.69
C ARG A 115 -6.09 -9.04 -18.67
N THR A 116 -7.08 -9.90 -18.50
CA THR A 116 -8.11 -9.79 -17.47
C THR A 116 -7.98 -10.98 -16.52
N SER A 117 -7.86 -10.71 -15.22
CA SER A 117 -7.83 -11.73 -14.18
C SER A 117 -8.78 -11.37 -13.05
N CYS A 118 -9.30 -12.41 -12.39
CA CYS A 118 -10.09 -12.29 -11.17
C CYS A 118 -9.57 -13.25 -10.12
N THR A 119 -9.51 -12.80 -8.86
CA THR A 119 -9.17 -13.63 -7.70
C THR A 119 -10.31 -13.59 -6.70
N ALA A 120 -10.69 -14.77 -6.20
CA ALA A 120 -11.72 -14.91 -5.17
C ALA A 120 -11.09 -14.61 -3.82
N HIS A 121 -11.50 -13.51 -3.19
CA HIS A 121 -11.05 -13.05 -1.87
C HIS A 121 -9.51 -12.95 -1.69
N PRO A 122 -8.97 -11.76 -1.40
CA PRO A 122 -7.56 -11.64 -1.09
C PRO A 122 -7.35 -12.27 0.28
N LEU A 123 -6.80 -13.48 0.34
CA LEU A 123 -6.40 -14.14 1.59
C LEU A 123 -5.35 -13.34 2.40
N ASP A 124 -5.07 -12.07 2.07
CA ASP A 124 -3.98 -11.30 2.64
C ASP A 124 -4.14 -9.78 2.39
N MET A 125 -5.30 -9.19 2.75
CA MET A 125 -5.50 -7.73 2.74
C MET A 125 -6.15 -7.15 4.01
N SER A 126 -6.35 -7.96 5.07
CA SER A 126 -6.52 -7.42 6.43
C SER A 126 -5.25 -6.72 6.94
N TYR A 127 -4.11 -6.94 6.26
CA TYR A 127 -2.78 -6.37 6.55
C TYR A 127 -2.35 -5.29 5.55
N LYS A 128 -3.30 -4.57 4.94
CA LYS A 128 -2.95 -3.42 4.07
C LYS A 128 -2.24 -2.30 4.86
N SER A 129 -2.21 -2.31 6.19
CA SER A 129 -1.33 -1.42 6.97
C SER A 129 0.11 -1.93 7.10
N ASP A 130 0.37 -3.25 7.12
CA ASP A 130 1.67 -3.77 7.58
C ASP A 130 2.51 -4.48 6.49
N PHE A 131 1.94 -4.86 5.34
CA PHE A 131 2.62 -5.70 4.34
C PHE A 131 2.90 -5.04 2.98
N TRP A 132 2.91 -3.70 2.90
CA TRP A 132 3.16 -2.95 1.66
C TRP A 132 4.53 -3.19 1.00
N MET A 133 5.45 -3.92 1.63
CA MET A 133 6.77 -4.18 1.04
C MET A 133 6.91 -5.52 0.30
N GLY A 134 5.94 -6.45 0.41
CA GLY A 134 6.19 -7.86 0.03
C GLY A 134 5.58 -8.39 -1.28
N ARG A 135 4.51 -7.78 -1.82
CA ARG A 135 3.85 -8.26 -3.08
C ARG A 135 3.68 -7.17 -4.11
N VAL A 136 4.76 -6.43 -4.32
CA VAL A 136 4.91 -5.54 -5.47
C VAL A 136 5.46 -6.38 -6.63
N THR A 137 4.57 -6.90 -7.47
CA THR A 137 5.03 -7.42 -8.77
C THR A 137 5.38 -6.21 -9.63
N HIS A 138 6.66 -6.01 -9.90
CA HIS A 138 7.11 -5.15 -10.98
C HIS A 138 6.80 -5.85 -12.30
N ASP A 139 6.30 -5.07 -13.27
CA ASP A 139 5.99 -5.55 -14.62
C ASP A 139 7.27 -5.75 -15.45
#